data_AF-A0A556PL60-F1
#
_entry.id   AF-A0A556PL60-F1
#
_cell.length_a   1.000
_cell.length_b   1.000
_cell.length_c   1.000
_cell.angle_alpha   90.00
_cell.angle_beta   90.00
_cell.angle_gamma   90.00
#
_symmetry.space_group_name_H-M   'P 1'
#
loop_
_entity.id
_entity.type
_entity.pdbx_description
1 polymer ?
#
loop_
_entity_poly.entity_id
_entity_poly.type
_entity_poly.pdbx_seq_one_letter_code
_entity_poly.pdbx_strand_id
1 'polypeptide(L)'
;MSIEDTEFMKQAYGMLYDLENQLRKVISITMTEEYGSGWLIQAPLTNLYKPYRKNFSRFYLHELVSMLSSYECFSEIFKVKEIAQLKSILPIRNKIAHCKLITKEELRLLSYVLGFVNETAHSIVFVNQKINN
;
A
#
# COMPACT_ATOMS: atom_id res chain seq x y z
N MET A 1 -1.52 8.57 28.88
CA MET A 1 -0.74 8.78 27.64
C MET A 1 -0.09 10.13 27.77
N SER A 2 1.23 10.21 27.68
CA SER A 2 1.94 11.48 27.79
C SER A 2 1.75 12.34 26.52
N ILE A 3 2.13 13.62 26.57
CA ILE A 3 2.16 14.48 25.37
C ILE A 3 3.14 13.90 24.35
N GLU A 4 4.29 13.41 24.80
CA GLU A 4 5.30 12.77 23.96
C GLU A 4 4.75 11.50 23.27
N ASP A 5 4.04 10.66 24.01
CA ASP A 5 3.36 9.48 23.44
C ASP A 5 2.32 9.86 22.38
N THR A 6 1.63 10.99 22.60
CA THR A 6 0.59 11.47 21.68
C THR A 6 1.19 11.94 20.37
N GLU A 7 2.25 12.75 20.41
CA GLU A 7 2.95 13.20 19.21
C GLU A 7 3.62 12.03 18.46
N PHE A 8 4.19 11.09 19.20
CA PHE A 8 4.73 9.85 18.64
C PHE A 8 3.68 9.03 17.88
N MET A 9 2.50 8.83 18.48
CA MET A 9 1.41 8.09 17.83
C MET A 9 0.78 8.85 16.65
N LYS A 10 0.72 10.19 16.71
CA LYS A 10 0.30 11.03 15.57
C LYS A 10 1.23 10.84 14.38
N GLN A 11 2.55 10.84 14.61
CA GLN A 11 3.53 10.57 13.57
C GLN A 11 3.33 9.18 12.95
N ALA A 12 3.16 8.16 13.78
CA ALA A 12 2.90 6.79 13.30
C ALA A 12 1.62 6.70 12.46
N TYR A 13 0.54 7.36 12.89
CA TYR A 13 -0.71 7.42 12.14
C TYR A 13 -0.53 8.09 10.77
N GLY A 14 0.17 9.24 10.73
CA GLY A 14 0.48 9.94 9.49
C GLY A 14 1.25 9.06 8.51
N MET A 15 2.31 8.39 8.98
CA MET A 15 3.09 7.47 8.14
C MET A 15 2.26 6.31 7.59
N LEU A 16 1.36 5.73 8.40
CA LEU A 16 0.47 4.66 7.96
C LEU A 16 -0.54 5.17 6.92
N TYR A 17 -1.11 6.35 7.12
CA TYR A 17 -2.04 6.96 6.20
C TYR A 17 -1.38 7.22 4.83
N ASP A 18 -0.18 7.79 4.84
CA ASP A 18 0.59 8.04 3.63
C ASP A 18 0.92 6.74 2.91
N LEU A 19 1.37 5.71 3.65
CA LEU A 19 1.65 4.40 3.08
C LEU A 19 0.45 3.80 2.35
N GLU A 20 -0.72 3.77 2.99
CA GLU A 20 -1.92 3.20 2.36
C GLU A 20 -2.32 3.98 1.10
N ASN A 21 -2.16 5.30 1.10
CA ASN A 21 -2.47 6.13 -0.06
C ASN A 21 -1.49 5.96 -1.22
N GLN A 22 -0.19 5.83 -0.92
CA GLN A 22 0.81 5.57 -1.94
C GLN A 22 0.62 4.19 -2.57
N LEU A 23 0.32 3.17 -1.75
CA LEU A 23 -0.06 1.85 -2.27
C LEU A 23 -1.30 1.92 -3.16
N ARG A 24 -2.35 2.65 -2.74
CA ARG A 24 -3.54 2.84 -3.58
C ARG A 24 -3.20 3.50 -4.91
N LYS A 25 -2.33 4.52 -4.90
CA LYS A 25 -1.88 5.21 -6.11
C LYS A 25 -1.12 4.27 -7.04
N VAL A 26 -0.12 3.55 -6.52
CA VAL A 26 0.65 2.56 -7.29
C VAL A 26 -0.26 1.53 -7.92
N ILE A 27 -1.12 0.88 -7.12
CA ILE A 27 -2.05 -0.14 -7.61
C ILE A 27 -3.00 0.46 -8.65
N SER A 28 -3.57 1.63 -8.41
CA SER A 28 -4.51 2.24 -9.35
C SER A 28 -3.85 2.53 -10.69
N ILE A 29 -2.62 3.03 -10.70
CA ILE A 29 -1.89 3.36 -11.93
C ILE A 29 -1.56 2.08 -12.68
N THR A 30 -0.86 1.13 -12.03
CA THR A 30 -0.44 -0.13 -12.64
C THR A 30 -1.64 -0.94 -13.16
N MET A 31 -2.72 -1.06 -12.39
CA MET A 31 -3.89 -1.81 -12.83
C MET A 31 -4.62 -1.12 -13.98
N THR A 32 -4.59 0.21 -14.04
CA THR A 32 -5.19 0.97 -15.15
C THR A 32 -4.39 0.80 -16.44
N GLU A 33 -3.06 0.76 -16.34
CA GLU A 33 -2.18 0.46 -17.49
C GLU A 33 -2.40 -0.96 -18.00
N GLU A 34 -2.43 -1.95 -17.11
CA GLU A 34 -2.52 -3.36 -17.48
C GLU A 34 -3.92 -3.77 -17.97
N TYR A 35 -4.97 -3.29 -17.31
CA TYR A 35 -6.35 -3.77 -17.52
C TYR A 35 -7.35 -2.67 -17.92
N GLY A 36 -6.91 -1.41 -18.05
CA GLY A 36 -7.76 -0.27 -18.40
C GLY A 36 -8.52 0.36 -17.22
N SER A 37 -9.24 1.46 -17.45
CA SER A 37 -9.95 2.23 -16.40
C SER A 37 -11.04 1.44 -15.65
N GLY A 38 -11.52 0.34 -16.23
CA GLY A 38 -12.47 -0.60 -15.63
C GLY A 38 -11.84 -1.76 -14.86
N TRP A 39 -10.53 -1.68 -14.54
CA TRP A 39 -9.75 -2.79 -13.99
C TRP A 39 -10.34 -3.43 -12.74
N LEU A 40 -11.08 -2.69 -11.91
CA LEU A 40 -11.67 -3.23 -10.68
C LEU A 40 -12.69 -4.35 -10.96
N ILE A 41 -13.30 -4.34 -12.15
CA ILE A 41 -14.20 -5.40 -12.64
C ILE A 41 -13.43 -6.34 -13.59
N GLN A 42 -12.66 -5.78 -14.52
CA GLN A 42 -12.03 -6.54 -15.59
C GLN A 42 -10.90 -7.45 -15.10
N ALA A 43 -10.06 -6.98 -14.17
CA ALA A 43 -8.90 -7.74 -13.73
C ALA A 43 -9.29 -9.01 -12.94
N PRO A 44 -10.25 -8.98 -11.99
CA PRO A 44 -10.75 -10.21 -11.37
C PRO A 44 -11.33 -11.20 -12.36
N LEU A 45 -12.10 -10.75 -13.36
CA LEU A 45 -12.67 -11.63 -14.38
C LEU A 45 -11.59 -12.30 -15.22
N THR A 46 -10.60 -11.52 -15.67
CA THR A 46 -9.48 -12.01 -16.49
C THR A 46 -8.63 -13.03 -15.74
N ASN A 47 -8.43 -12.83 -14.44
CA ASN A 47 -7.62 -13.71 -13.59
C ASN A 47 -8.45 -14.80 -12.86
N LEU A 48 -9.73 -14.96 -13.19
CA LEU A 48 -10.65 -15.91 -12.56
C LEU A 48 -10.77 -15.76 -11.03
N TYR A 49 -10.61 -14.54 -10.52
CA TYR A 49 -10.79 -14.18 -9.12
C TYR A 49 -12.22 -13.74 -8.82
N LYS A 50 -12.60 -13.77 -7.53
CA LYS A 50 -13.88 -13.23 -7.08
C LYS A 50 -13.91 -11.71 -7.29
N PRO A 51 -14.99 -11.14 -7.87
CA PRO A 51 -15.13 -9.70 -8.02
C PRO A 51 -15.09 -8.98 -6.66
N TYR A 52 -14.48 -7.79 -6.66
CA TYR A 52 -14.45 -6.95 -5.48
C TYR A 52 -15.85 -6.37 -5.19
N ARG A 53 -16.31 -6.54 -3.95
CA ARG A 53 -17.65 -6.08 -3.51
C ARG A 53 -17.66 -4.66 -2.94
N LYS A 54 -16.49 -4.03 -2.79
CA LYS A 54 -16.37 -2.69 -2.21
C LYS A 54 -15.50 -1.80 -3.09
N ASN A 55 -15.68 -0.50 -2.91
CA ASN A 55 -14.90 0.50 -3.62
C ASN A 55 -13.41 0.41 -3.23
N PHE A 56 -12.51 0.54 -4.21
CA PHE A 56 -11.07 0.46 -4.02
C PHE A 56 -10.53 1.45 -2.98
N SER A 57 -11.11 2.67 -2.91
CA SER A 57 -10.75 3.67 -1.89
C SER A 57 -10.94 3.19 -0.44
N ARG A 58 -11.77 2.15 -0.22
CA ARG A 58 -12.07 1.56 1.09
C ARG A 58 -11.29 0.29 1.39
N PHE A 59 -10.29 -0.05 0.57
CA PHE A 59 -9.43 -1.20 0.83
C PHE A 59 -8.52 -0.88 2.00
N TYR A 60 -8.43 -1.83 2.93
CA TYR A 60 -7.50 -1.77 4.04
C TYR A 60 -6.12 -2.25 3.59
N LEU A 61 -5.07 -1.90 4.34
CA LEU A 61 -3.70 -2.33 4.06
C LEU A 61 -3.57 -3.82 3.69
N HIS A 62 -4.18 -4.75 4.44
CA HIS A 62 -4.06 -6.19 4.13
C HIS A 62 -4.66 -6.57 2.77
N GLU A 63 -5.68 -5.87 2.29
CA GLU A 63 -6.27 -6.10 0.97
C GLU A 63 -5.38 -5.51 -0.13
N LEU A 64 -4.82 -4.33 0.09
CA LEU A 64 -3.84 -3.73 -0.83
C LEU A 64 -2.64 -4.67 -1.00
N VAL A 65 -2.09 -5.17 0.11
CA VAL A 65 -0.96 -6.11 0.10
C VAL A 65 -1.33 -7.47 -0.51
N SER A 66 -2.58 -7.92 -0.32
CA SER A 66 -3.09 -9.11 -1.01
C SER A 66 -3.10 -8.89 -2.53
N MET A 67 -3.54 -7.73 -3.01
CA MET A 67 -3.53 -7.43 -4.45
C MET A 67 -2.12 -7.48 -5.03
N LEU A 68 -1.14 -6.88 -4.35
CA LEU A 68 0.27 -6.94 -4.79
C LEU A 68 0.80 -8.38 -4.90
N SER A 69 0.26 -9.31 -4.09
CA SER A 69 0.65 -10.72 -4.15
C SER A 69 -0.14 -11.52 -5.21
N SER A 70 -1.28 -11.00 -5.67
CA SER A 70 -2.22 -11.74 -6.52
C SER A 70 -2.07 -11.45 -8.00
N TYR A 71 -1.73 -10.22 -8.39
CA TYR A 71 -1.60 -9.86 -9.81
C TYR A 71 -0.14 -9.86 -10.26
N GLU A 72 0.12 -10.50 -11.39
CA GLU A 72 1.46 -10.67 -11.96
C GLU A 72 2.13 -9.35 -12.35
N CYS A 73 1.35 -8.33 -12.74
CA CYS A 73 1.86 -7.00 -13.07
C CYS A 73 2.60 -6.31 -11.91
N PHE A 74 2.43 -6.77 -10.66
CA PHE A 74 3.18 -6.27 -9.51
C PHE A 74 4.50 -7.02 -9.25
N SER A 75 4.73 -8.17 -9.89
CA SER A 75 5.93 -8.98 -9.68
C SER A 75 7.22 -8.28 -10.15
N GLU A 76 7.11 -7.42 -11.15
CA GLU A 76 8.22 -6.59 -11.66
C GLU A 76 8.41 -5.30 -10.85
N ILE A 77 7.38 -4.88 -10.11
CA ILE A 77 7.35 -3.63 -9.36
C ILE A 77 7.82 -3.84 -7.92
N PHE A 78 7.37 -4.93 -7.29
CA PHE A 78 7.70 -5.26 -5.91
C PHE A 78 8.37 -6.63 -5.84
N LYS A 79 9.53 -6.66 -5.18
CA LYS A 79 10.22 -7.90 -4.85
C LYS A 79 9.43 -8.66 -3.80
N VAL A 80 9.55 -9.99 -3.81
CA VAL A 80 8.95 -10.87 -2.79
C VAL A 80 9.31 -10.43 -1.36
N LYS A 81 10.54 -9.95 -1.15
CA LYS A 81 11.00 -9.43 0.14
C LYS A 81 10.26 -8.15 0.57
N GLU A 82 9.94 -7.26 -0.35
CA GLU A 82 9.22 -6.00 -0.08
C GLU A 82 7.75 -6.30 0.26
N ILE A 83 7.12 -7.24 -0.46
CA ILE A 83 5.77 -7.72 -0.13
C ILE A 83 5.75 -8.38 1.26
N ALA A 84 6.78 -9.16 1.62
CA ALA A 84 6.89 -9.74 2.95
C ALA A 84 7.03 -8.66 4.04
N GLN A 85 7.78 -7.58 3.77
CA GLN A 85 7.90 -6.42 4.67
C GLN A 85 6.59 -5.64 4.79
N LEU A 86 5.81 -5.51 3.72
CA LEU A 86 4.47 -4.93 3.78
C LEU A 86 3.50 -5.79 4.63
N LYS A 87 3.64 -7.12 4.57
CA LYS A 87 2.84 -8.02 5.43
C LYS A 87 3.23 -7.91 6.91
N SER A 88 4.51 -7.66 7.22
CA SER A 88 4.98 -7.62 8.60
C SER A 88 4.49 -6.40 9.39
N ILE A 89 4.02 -5.34 8.71
CA ILE A 89 3.46 -4.15 9.38
C ILE A 89 1.95 -4.24 9.65
N LEU A 90 1.25 -5.31 9.23
CA LEU A 90 -0.18 -5.49 9.53
C LEU A 90 -0.50 -5.45 11.04
N PRO A 91 0.31 -6.05 11.94
CA PRO A 91 0.13 -5.89 13.38
C PRO A 91 0.31 -4.45 13.87
N ILE A 92 1.24 -3.69 13.27
CA ILE A 92 1.50 -2.28 13.61
C ILE A 92 0.28 -1.42 13.23
N ARG A 93 -0.25 -1.63 12.03
CA ARG A 93 -1.51 -1.01 11.58
C ARG A 93 -2.65 -1.29 12.56
N ASN A 94 -2.80 -2.53 13.02
CA ASN A 94 -3.83 -2.89 13.99
C ASN A 94 -3.64 -2.20 15.34
N LYS A 95 -2.38 -2.09 15.83
CA LYS A 95 -2.10 -1.31 17.04
C LYS A 95 -2.53 0.14 16.88
N ILE A 96 -2.14 0.80 15.79
CA ILE A 96 -2.50 2.19 15.49
C ILE A 96 -4.04 2.35 15.42
N ALA A 97 -4.74 1.47 14.71
CA ALA A 97 -6.21 1.53 14.58
C ALA A 97 -6.95 1.35 15.91
N HIS A 98 -6.35 0.65 16.88
CA HIS A 98 -6.89 0.45 18.21
C HIS A 98 -6.27 1.38 19.27
N CYS A 99 -5.61 2.46 18.83
CA CYS A 99 -4.94 3.44 19.72
C CYS A 99 -3.97 2.80 20.72
N LYS A 100 -3.33 1.70 20.34
CA LYS A 100 -2.31 1.02 21.14
C LYS A 100 -0.94 1.58 20.80
N LEU A 101 -0.12 1.82 21.81
CA LEU A 101 1.27 2.26 21.65
C LEU A 101 2.05 1.25 20.80
N ILE A 102 2.80 1.77 19.83
CA ILE A 102 3.80 1.01 19.07
C ILE A 102 5.19 1.28 19.64
N THR A 103 6.14 0.37 19.41
CA THR A 103 7.53 0.58 19.84
C THR A 103 8.30 1.45 18.85
N LYS A 104 9.50 1.91 19.24
CA LYS A 104 10.40 2.64 18.34
C LYS A 104 10.85 1.77 17.16
N GLU A 105 11.02 0.47 17.37
CA GLU A 105 11.35 -0.51 16.34
C GLU A 105 10.21 -0.67 15.34
N GLU A 106 8.96 -0.70 15.83
CA GLU A 106 7.77 -0.72 14.97
C GLU A 106 7.65 0.55 14.14
N LEU A 107 7.91 1.72 14.73
CA LEU A 107 7.93 2.98 13.98
C LEU A 107 9.04 2.99 12.91
N ARG A 108 10.25 2.50 13.24
CA ARG A 108 11.36 2.37 12.27
C ARG A 108 10.99 1.45 11.12
N LEU A 109 10.35 0.31 11.40
CA LEU A 109 9.88 -0.60 10.36
C LEU A 109 8.82 0.07 9.46
N LEU A 110 7.85 0.78 10.06
CA LEU A 110 6.84 1.53 9.31
C LEU A 110 7.48 2.59 8.40
N SER A 111 8.44 3.35 8.93
CA SER A 111 9.18 4.36 8.16
C SER A 111 10.00 3.75 7.03
N TYR A 112 10.63 2.59 7.27
CA TYR A 112 11.39 1.87 6.25
C TYR A 112 10.48 1.39 5.12
N VAL A 113 9.31 0.83 5.46
CA VAL A 113 8.33 0.37 4.47
C VAL A 113 7.76 1.52 3.65
N LEU A 114 7.44 2.63 4.31
CA LEU A 114 7.00 3.86 3.63
C LEU A 114 8.07 4.38 2.66
N GLY A 115 9.35 4.32 3.04
CA GLY A 115 10.47 4.75 2.21
C GLY A 115 10.47 4.07 0.83
N PHE A 116 10.50 2.74 0.78
CA PHE A 116 10.56 2.04 -0.51
C PHE A 116 9.26 2.19 -1.30
N VAL A 117 8.08 2.26 -0.65
CA VAL A 117 6.81 2.49 -1.38
C VAL A 117 6.80 3.87 -2.04
N ASN A 118 7.36 4.89 -1.39
CA ASN A 118 7.50 6.22 -1.99
C ASN A 118 8.44 6.19 -3.20
N GLU A 119 9.57 5.49 -3.11
CA GLU A 119 10.50 5.32 -4.24
C GLU A 119 9.83 4.63 -5.43
N THR A 120 9.05 3.57 -5.18
CA THR A 120 8.24 2.90 -6.19
C THR A 120 7.20 3.84 -6.80
N ALA A 121 6.44 4.57 -5.98
CA ALA A 121 5.41 5.49 -6.44
C ALA A 121 5.97 6.63 -7.29
N HIS A 122 7.13 7.16 -6.93
CA HIS A 122 7.84 8.17 -7.71
C HIS A 122 8.24 7.60 -9.08
N SER A 123 8.84 6.41 -9.10
CA SER A 123 9.30 5.75 -10.32
C SER A 123 8.15 5.54 -11.33
N ILE A 124 7.00 5.05 -10.85
CA ILE A 124 5.82 4.82 -11.69
C ILE A 124 5.26 6.12 -12.27
N VAL A 125 5.20 7.18 -11.47
CA VAL A 125 4.70 8.50 -11.95
C VAL A 125 5.61 9.09 -13.01
N PHE A 126 6.94 8.99 -12.83
CA PHE A 126 7.91 9.50 -13.80
C PHE A 126 7.82 8.77 -15.15
N VAL A 127 7.60 7.45 -15.15
CA VAL A 127 7.42 6.67 -16.38
C VAL A 127 6.16 7.10 -17.12
N ASN A 128 5.03 7.24 -16.41
CA ASN A 128 3.76 7.65 -17.00
C ASN A 128 3.77 9.05 -17.60
N GLN A 129 4.51 9.99 -17.02
CA GLN A 129 4.63 11.34 -17.56
C GLN A 129 5.46 11.40 -18.85
N LYS A 130 6.35 10.43 -19.09
CA LYS A 130 7.12 10.36 -20.35
C LYS A 130 6.35 9.72 -21.51
N ILE A 131 5.36 8.89 -21.23
CA ILE A 131 4.56 8.21 -22.27
C ILE A 131 3.47 9.16 -22.82
N ASN A 132 3.10 10.18 -22.05
CA ASN A 132 2.04 11.14 -22.40
C ASN A 132 2.56 12.49 -22.95
N ASN A 133 3.86 12.60 -23.26
CA ASN A 133 4.50 13.77 -23.90
C ASN A 133 5.17 13.33 -25.20
#